data_AF-A0AAW0FGR6-F1
#
_entry.id   AF-A0AAW0FGR6-F1
#
_cell.length_a   1.000
_cell.length_b   1.000
_cell.length_c   1.000
_cell.angle_alpha   90.00
_cell.angle_beta   90.00
_cell.angle_gamma   90.00
#
_symmetry.space_group_name_H-M   'P 1'
#
loop_
_entity.id
_entity.type
_entity.pdbx_description
1 polymer ?
#
loop_
_entity_poly.entity_id
_entity_poly.type
_entity_poly.pdbx_seq_one_letter_code
_entity_poly.pdbx_strand_id
1 'polypeptide(L)'
;MEKHRLRVNEAPELLPQAVSPKMRNTVTHSLAMFSAGAFTLFAWQNLWSLNFNLSSPPESASGLIPKVEVEGVARLPVLGYNTWNAYHCDINETIISETAQLMKSLGLFDVGYNYVNIDDCYSEKKRNATGDIVAHKTRFPSGMKTLTDGIHALGM
;
A
#
# COMPACT_ATOMS: atom_id res chain seq x y z
N MET A 1 -7.60 10.00 -51.79
CA MET A 1 -7.49 8.53 -51.83
C MET A 1 -6.27 8.19 -50.99
N GLU A 2 -6.31 7.64 -49.78
CA GLU A 2 -7.18 6.61 -49.22
C GLU A 2 -7.16 6.75 -47.69
N LYS A 3 -8.34 6.74 -47.05
CA LYS A 3 -8.51 6.93 -45.60
C LYS A 3 -8.50 5.55 -44.94
N HIS A 4 -7.36 5.12 -44.39
CA HIS A 4 -7.30 3.87 -43.62
C HIS A 4 -7.86 4.08 -42.21
N ARG A 5 -9.19 3.90 -42.12
CA ARG A 5 -9.98 3.82 -40.89
C ARG A 5 -9.62 2.51 -40.18
N LEU A 6 -8.81 2.60 -39.13
CA LEU A 6 -8.59 1.49 -38.20
C LEU A 6 -9.94 1.11 -37.57
N ARG A 7 -10.30 -0.17 -37.72
CA ARG A 7 -11.50 -0.73 -37.09
C ARG A 7 -11.28 -0.77 -35.59
N VAL A 8 -12.21 -0.17 -34.85
CA VAL A 8 -12.40 -0.40 -33.43
C VAL A 8 -12.79 -1.87 -33.30
N ASN A 9 -11.91 -2.68 -32.75
CA ASN A 9 -12.24 -4.03 -32.29
C ASN A 9 -12.29 -3.99 -30.76
N GLU A 10 -13.25 -4.74 -30.23
CA GLU A 10 -13.53 -5.06 -28.81
C GLU A 10 -14.51 -4.10 -28.11
N ALA A 11 -15.54 -4.57 -27.39
CA ALA A 11 -15.70 -5.84 -26.72
C ALA A 11 -17.14 -6.40 -26.81
N PRO A 12 -17.35 -7.73 -26.75
CA PRO A 12 -18.68 -8.30 -26.58
C PRO A 12 -19.24 -8.00 -25.18
N GLU A 13 -20.49 -7.55 -25.19
CA GLU A 13 -21.37 -7.30 -24.07
C GLU A 13 -21.47 -8.53 -23.15
N LEU A 14 -20.96 -8.43 -21.92
CA LEU A 14 -21.13 -9.46 -20.88
C LEU A 14 -22.49 -9.27 -20.20
N LEU A 15 -23.48 -10.04 -20.63
CA LEU A 15 -24.72 -10.22 -19.88
C LEU A 15 -24.48 -11.04 -18.59
N PRO A 16 -25.25 -10.76 -17.51
CA PRO A 16 -24.96 -11.24 -16.17
C PRO A 16 -25.36 -12.70 -15.98
N GLN A 17 -24.37 -13.57 -15.73
CA GLN A 17 -24.61 -14.95 -15.30
C GLN A 17 -24.66 -15.00 -13.77
N ALA A 18 -25.84 -15.34 -13.25
CA ALA A 18 -26.12 -15.54 -11.85
C ALA A 18 -25.44 -16.82 -11.32
N VAL A 19 -24.65 -16.71 -10.25
CA VAL A 19 -24.20 -17.87 -9.46
C VAL A 19 -24.27 -17.55 -7.95
N SER A 20 -25.29 -18.14 -7.32
CA SER A 20 -25.40 -18.71 -5.96
C SER A 20 -24.62 -18.09 -4.77
N PRO A 21 -25.33 -17.61 -3.72
CA PRO A 21 -24.72 -17.16 -2.47
C PRO A 21 -24.63 -18.29 -1.44
N LYS A 22 -23.47 -18.95 -1.32
CA LYS A 22 -23.14 -19.80 -0.16
C LYS A 22 -21.64 -19.82 0.12
N MET A 23 -21.16 -18.91 0.96
CA MET A 23 -20.26 -19.24 2.08
C MET A 23 -20.11 -18.00 2.98
N ARG A 24 -21.03 -17.81 3.92
CA ARG A 24 -20.80 -16.94 5.08
C ARG A 24 -20.14 -17.81 6.14
N ASN A 25 -18.85 -17.62 6.38
CA ASN A 25 -18.16 -18.22 7.52
C ASN A 25 -18.51 -17.41 8.77
N THR A 26 -19.65 -17.76 9.37
CA THR A 26 -20.01 -17.35 10.72
C THR A 26 -19.31 -18.33 11.68
N VAL A 27 -18.26 -17.87 12.38
CA VAL A 27 -17.73 -18.60 13.53
C VAL A 27 -18.64 -18.27 14.72
N THR A 28 -19.68 -19.07 14.90
CA THR A 28 -20.45 -19.11 16.14
C THR A 28 -19.62 -19.78 17.23
N HIS A 29 -19.29 -19.03 18.29
CA HIS A 29 -18.76 -19.58 19.54
C HIS A 29 -19.88 -20.34 20.26
N SER A 30 -19.84 -21.68 20.21
CA SER A 30 -20.62 -22.52 21.10
C SER A 30 -19.85 -22.68 22.42
N LEU A 31 -20.32 -21.97 23.44
CA LEU A 31 -19.90 -22.14 24.83
C LEU A 31 -20.54 -23.44 25.35
N ALA A 32 -19.74 -24.51 25.48
CA ALA A 32 -20.18 -25.73 26.16
C ALA A 32 -20.03 -25.53 27.67
N MET A 33 -21.16 -25.37 28.35
CA MET A 33 -21.28 -25.46 29.81
C MET A 33 -21.02 -26.91 30.24
N PHE A 34 -19.97 -27.12 31.05
CA PHE A 34 -19.88 -28.30 31.90
C PHE A 34 -20.41 -27.93 33.28
N SER A 35 -21.63 -28.36 33.58
CA SER A 35 -22.16 -28.47 34.94
C SER A 35 -21.78 -29.84 35.51
N ALA A 36 -20.97 -29.88 36.57
CA ALA A 36 -20.92 -31.04 37.45
C ALA A 36 -20.43 -30.63 38.85
N GLY A 37 -21.30 -30.88 39.84
CA GLY A 37 -20.89 -31.34 41.17
C GLY A 37 -20.48 -30.29 42.18
N ALA A 38 -21.46 -29.79 42.94
CA ALA A 38 -21.22 -29.25 44.27
C ALA A 38 -20.86 -30.40 45.24
N PHE A 39 -19.64 -30.37 45.77
CA PHE A 39 -19.29 -31.05 47.01
C PHE A 39 -18.65 -30.02 47.95
N THR A 40 -19.43 -29.59 48.94
CA THR A 40 -18.92 -28.81 50.07
C THR A 40 -18.23 -29.75 51.05
N LEU A 41 -16.98 -29.50 51.38
CA LEU A 41 -16.41 -29.76 52.71
C LEU A 41 -15.16 -28.89 52.90
N PHE A 42 -15.27 -27.99 53.87
CA PHE A 42 -14.22 -27.14 54.40
C PHE A 42 -13.04 -27.97 54.90
N ALA A 43 -11.83 -27.66 54.45
CA ALA A 43 -10.64 -27.45 55.30
C ALA A 43 -9.41 -27.17 54.41
N TRP A 44 -8.47 -26.41 54.97
CA TRP A 44 -7.12 -26.10 54.42
C TRP A 44 -7.04 -24.93 53.44
N GLN A 45 -7.40 -23.75 53.94
CA GLN A 45 -6.52 -22.59 53.74
C GLN A 45 -5.29 -22.77 54.66
N ASN A 46 -4.12 -22.34 54.17
CA ASN A 46 -2.78 -22.36 54.80
C ASN A 46 -1.84 -23.51 54.39
N LEU A 47 -1.21 -23.36 53.23
CA LEU A 47 0.24 -23.49 53.15
C LEU A 47 0.77 -22.40 52.22
N TRP A 48 0.97 -21.23 52.82
CA TRP A 48 1.78 -20.16 52.27
C TRP A 48 3.26 -20.61 52.25
N SER A 49 3.96 -20.20 51.20
CA SER A 49 5.42 -20.02 51.16
C SER A 49 6.31 -21.26 50.99
N LEU A 50 6.19 -21.97 49.86
CA LEU A 50 7.39 -22.54 49.26
C LEU A 50 8.14 -21.39 48.57
N ASN A 51 9.19 -20.90 49.22
CA ASN A 51 10.15 -19.95 48.65
C ASN A 51 10.87 -20.63 47.47
N PHE A 52 10.26 -20.61 46.29
CA PHE A 52 11.02 -20.65 45.05
C PHE A 52 11.74 -19.31 44.95
N ASN A 53 12.97 -19.27 45.45
CA ASN A 53 13.90 -18.20 45.12
C ASN A 53 14.29 -18.39 43.65
N LEU A 54 13.41 -17.97 42.74
CA LEU A 54 13.79 -17.72 41.37
C LEU A 54 14.62 -16.43 41.43
N SER A 55 15.92 -16.58 41.72
CA SER A 55 16.86 -15.50 41.42
C SER A 55 16.62 -15.17 39.96
N SER A 56 16.15 -13.96 39.70
CA SER A 56 16.00 -13.43 38.36
C SER A 56 17.26 -13.78 37.56
N PRO A 57 17.13 -14.24 36.30
CA PRO A 57 18.31 -14.39 35.46
C PRO A 57 19.07 -13.07 35.49
N PRO A 58 20.41 -13.09 35.62
CA PRO A 58 21.18 -11.87 35.57
C PRO A 58 20.81 -11.16 34.26
N GLU A 59 20.47 -9.88 34.39
CA GLU A 59 20.18 -8.97 33.29
C GLU A 59 21.45 -8.82 32.45
N SER A 60 21.77 -9.83 31.64
CA SER A 60 23.00 -9.88 30.87
C SER A 60 22.73 -9.40 29.45
N ALA A 61 23.23 -8.18 29.20
CA ALA A 61 23.80 -7.74 27.93
C ALA A 61 22.89 -7.54 26.70
N SER A 62 21.63 -7.13 26.88
CA SER A 62 20.85 -6.55 25.76
C SER A 62 21.15 -5.06 25.49
N GLY A 63 22.16 -4.49 26.14
CA GLY A 63 22.45 -3.05 26.15
C GLY A 63 23.64 -2.59 25.29
N LEU A 64 24.27 -3.45 24.48
CA LEU A 64 25.49 -3.08 23.73
C LEU A 64 25.37 -3.16 22.20
N ILE A 65 24.21 -3.51 21.66
CA ILE A 65 23.97 -3.26 20.23
C ILE A 65 23.32 -1.89 20.14
N PRO A 66 24.05 -0.83 19.73
CA PRO A 66 23.40 0.42 19.40
C PRO A 66 22.34 0.09 18.33
N LYS A 67 21.08 0.38 18.65
CA LYS A 67 20.01 0.38 17.65
C LYS A 67 20.43 1.42 16.62
N VAL A 68 21.01 0.97 15.51
CA VAL A 68 21.33 1.85 14.40
C VAL A 68 19.99 2.27 13.81
N GLU A 69 19.47 3.40 14.27
CA GLU A 69 18.46 4.12 13.51
C GLU A 69 19.15 4.63 12.26
N VAL A 70 18.95 3.91 11.17
CA VAL A 70 19.52 4.24 9.85
C VAL A 70 18.83 5.48 9.29
N GLU A 71 18.99 6.66 9.88
CA GLU A 71 18.41 7.91 9.35
C GLU A 71 18.61 8.02 7.83
N GLY A 72 17.52 8.21 7.08
CA GLY A 72 17.57 8.23 5.61
C GLY A 72 16.32 7.74 4.88
N VAL A 73 16.26 8.07 3.59
CA VAL A 73 15.28 7.58 2.61
C VAL A 73 15.73 6.22 2.04
N ALA A 74 14.77 5.44 1.51
CA ALA A 74 15.04 4.14 0.87
C ALA A 74 15.80 3.11 1.74
N ARG A 75 15.50 3.04 3.04
CA ARG A 75 16.00 1.97 3.94
C ARG A 75 15.55 0.56 3.49
N LEU A 76 14.41 0.49 2.80
CA LEU A 76 13.86 -0.69 2.15
C LEU A 76 13.69 -0.42 0.65
N PRO A 77 13.55 -1.46 -0.19
CA PRO A 77 13.23 -1.28 -1.59
C PRO A 77 12.03 -0.36 -1.78
N VAL A 78 12.17 0.61 -2.68
CA VAL A 78 11.10 1.55 -3.01
C VAL A 78 10.02 0.82 -3.81
N LEU A 79 8.77 0.94 -3.36
CA LEU A 79 7.61 0.36 -4.04
C LEU A 79 6.80 1.47 -4.70
N GLY A 80 6.48 1.29 -5.96
CA GLY A 80 5.78 2.31 -6.72
C GLY A 80 5.46 1.90 -8.15
N TYR A 81 4.99 2.87 -8.90
CA TYR A 81 4.66 2.77 -10.30
C TYR A 81 5.63 3.60 -11.15
N ASN A 82 5.95 3.15 -12.35
CA ASN A 82 6.70 3.92 -13.35
C ASN A 82 5.99 3.86 -14.71
N THR A 83 5.93 5.00 -15.40
CA THR A 83 5.19 5.13 -16.66
C THR A 83 5.78 4.37 -17.86
N TRP A 84 7.08 4.07 -17.87
CA TRP A 84 7.82 3.63 -19.06
C TRP A 84 7.31 2.31 -19.64
N ASN A 85 7.11 1.29 -18.80
CA ASN A 85 6.73 -0.04 -19.26
C ASN A 85 5.32 -0.10 -19.86
N ALA A 86 4.47 0.87 -19.52
CA ALA A 86 3.09 0.94 -20.01
C ALA A 86 2.97 1.90 -21.20
N TYR A 87 3.62 3.06 -21.13
CA TYR A 87 3.33 4.18 -22.03
C TYR A 87 4.51 4.62 -22.88
N HIS A 88 5.75 4.25 -22.54
CA HIS A 88 6.95 4.85 -23.11
C HIS A 88 6.83 6.39 -23.09
N CYS A 89 6.88 7.04 -24.26
CA CYS A 89 6.68 8.48 -24.39
C CYS A 89 5.20 8.91 -24.44
N ASP A 90 4.19 8.05 -24.46
CA ASP A 90 2.78 8.47 -24.59
C ASP A 90 2.14 8.78 -23.24
N ILE A 91 2.68 9.80 -22.55
CA ILE A 91 2.28 10.22 -21.20
C ILE A 91 1.73 11.65 -21.18
N ASN A 92 0.83 11.92 -20.24
CA ASN A 92 0.31 13.26 -19.92
C ASN A 92 -0.11 13.35 -18.44
N GLU A 93 -0.39 14.57 -17.96
CA GLU A 93 -0.76 14.84 -16.57
C GLU A 93 -2.03 14.11 -16.10
N THR A 94 -2.97 13.84 -17.02
CA THR A 94 -4.20 13.09 -16.73
C THR A 94 -3.89 11.64 -16.41
N ILE A 95 -3.10 10.96 -17.26
CA ILE A 95 -2.67 9.57 -17.07
C ILE A 95 -2.01 9.41 -15.69
N ILE A 96 -1.14 10.34 -15.32
CA ILE A 96 -0.38 10.27 -14.07
C ILE A 96 -1.29 10.52 -12.86
N SER A 97 -2.17 11.52 -12.94
CA SER A 97 -3.14 11.81 -11.88
C SER A 97 -4.12 10.66 -11.66
N GLU A 98 -4.67 10.10 -12.74
CA GLU A 98 -5.59 8.96 -12.67
C GLU A 98 -4.89 7.70 -12.16
N THR A 99 -3.64 7.45 -12.57
CA THR A 99 -2.86 6.32 -12.06
C THR A 99 -2.66 6.43 -10.55
N ALA A 100 -2.31 7.62 -10.03
CA ALA A 100 -2.18 7.85 -8.59
C ALA A 100 -3.52 7.59 -7.85
N GLN A 101 -4.63 8.08 -8.39
CA GLN A 101 -5.96 7.82 -7.83
C GLN A 101 -6.30 6.32 -7.82
N LEU A 102 -5.99 5.61 -8.90
CA LEU A 102 -6.21 4.17 -9.02
C LEU A 102 -5.33 3.35 -8.08
N MET A 103 -4.06 3.72 -7.91
CA MET A 103 -3.17 3.08 -6.94
C MET A 103 -3.76 3.14 -5.53
N LYS A 104 -4.41 4.26 -5.17
CA LYS A 104 -5.11 4.38 -3.90
C LYS A 104 -6.42 3.61 -3.87
N SER A 105 -7.28 3.77 -4.87
CA SER A 105 -8.61 3.13 -4.87
C SER A 105 -8.56 1.60 -4.95
N LEU A 106 -7.50 1.04 -5.55
CA LEU A 106 -7.26 -0.39 -5.65
C LEU A 106 -6.47 -0.96 -4.45
N GLY A 107 -6.12 -0.13 -3.46
CA GLY A 107 -5.42 -0.56 -2.25
C GLY A 107 -3.91 -0.82 -2.43
N LEU A 108 -3.31 -0.43 -3.56
CA LEU A 108 -1.86 -0.57 -3.77
C LEU A 108 -1.06 0.34 -2.83
N PHE A 109 -1.59 1.54 -2.56
CA PHE A 109 -1.03 2.46 -1.58
C PHE A 109 -0.93 1.83 -0.18
N ASP A 110 -2.00 1.14 0.25
CA ASP A 110 -2.09 0.54 1.59
C ASP A 110 -1.10 -0.62 1.80
N VAL A 111 -0.64 -1.25 0.71
CA VAL A 111 0.39 -2.30 0.73
C VAL A 111 1.79 -1.78 0.37
N GLY A 112 1.96 -0.45 0.32
CA GLY A 112 3.26 0.22 0.28
C GLY A 112 3.65 0.81 -1.08
N TYR A 113 2.85 0.68 -2.14
CA TYR A 113 3.14 1.33 -3.43
C TYR A 113 2.77 2.81 -3.35
N ASN A 114 3.72 3.63 -2.88
CA ASN A 114 3.49 5.05 -2.60
C ASN A 114 4.33 6.01 -3.45
N TYR A 115 5.09 5.51 -4.42
CA TYR A 115 5.81 6.34 -5.39
C TYR A 115 5.15 6.30 -6.77
N VAL A 116 4.97 7.47 -7.39
CA VAL A 116 4.52 7.63 -8.78
C VAL A 116 5.67 8.25 -9.58
N ASN A 117 6.38 7.41 -10.34
CA ASN A 117 7.55 7.83 -11.11
C ASN A 117 7.18 8.13 -12.55
N ILE A 118 7.44 9.36 -12.97
CA ILE A 118 7.30 9.80 -14.36
C ILE A 118 8.65 9.58 -15.03
N ASP A 119 8.66 8.80 -16.11
CA ASP A 119 9.87 8.49 -16.85
C ASP A 119 10.17 9.57 -17.92
N ASP A 120 10.87 9.21 -18.99
CA ASP A 120 11.26 10.14 -20.05
C ASP A 120 10.05 10.84 -20.73
N CYS A 121 10.33 11.84 -21.56
CA CYS A 121 9.37 12.54 -22.40
C CYS A 121 8.38 13.45 -21.64
N TYR A 122 8.69 13.80 -20.38
CA TYR A 122 7.93 14.75 -19.56
C TYR A 122 8.24 16.23 -19.86
N SER A 123 9.41 16.50 -20.45
CA SER A 123 9.93 17.86 -20.67
C SER A 123 9.85 18.31 -22.13
N GLU A 124 9.94 19.62 -22.35
CA GLU A 124 10.20 20.18 -23.67
C GLU A 124 11.58 19.74 -24.17
N LYS A 125 11.72 19.56 -25.48
CA LYS A 125 13.00 19.19 -26.11
C LYS A 125 14.11 20.22 -25.92
N LYS A 126 13.75 21.47 -25.61
CA LYS A 126 14.67 22.58 -25.40
C LYS A 126 14.42 23.20 -24.03
N ARG A 127 15.52 23.55 -23.36
CA ARG A 127 15.49 24.39 -22.16
C ARG A 127 14.95 25.78 -22.50
N ASN A 128 14.40 26.46 -21.50
CA ASN A 128 13.99 27.85 -21.65
C ASN A 128 15.21 28.81 -21.78
N ALA A 129 14.96 30.11 -21.92
CA ALA A 129 16.01 31.11 -22.07
C ALA A 129 16.95 31.23 -20.85
N THR A 130 16.50 30.83 -19.66
CA THR A 130 17.30 30.81 -18.42
C THR A 130 18.08 29.51 -18.24
N GLY A 131 17.86 28.52 -19.12
CA GLY A 131 18.54 27.22 -19.08
C GLY A 131 17.81 26.15 -18.28
N ASP A 132 16.58 26.38 -17.84
CA ASP A 132 15.80 25.41 -17.06
C ASP A 132 15.12 24.37 -17.93
N ILE A 133 14.97 23.16 -17.39
CA ILE A 133 14.08 22.14 -17.94
C ILE A 133 12.65 22.59 -17.67
N VAL A 134 11.83 22.63 -18.71
CA VAL A 134 10.42 23.00 -18.60
C VAL A 134 9.53 21.82 -18.99
N ALA A 135 8.41 21.66 -18.29
CA ALA A 135 7.44 20.61 -18.57
C ALA A 135 6.86 20.78 -19.98
N HIS A 136 6.58 19.66 -20.66
CA HIS A 136 6.01 19.69 -22.00
C HIS A 136 4.63 20.34 -21.99
N LYS A 137 4.46 21.49 -22.64
CA LYS A 137 3.27 22.36 -22.50
C LYS A 137 1.96 21.70 -22.88
N THR A 138 1.98 20.78 -23.84
CA THR A 138 0.78 20.05 -24.28
C THR A 138 0.44 18.86 -23.36
N ARG A 139 1.44 18.22 -22.76
CA ARG A 139 1.24 17.00 -21.95
C ARG A 139 1.02 17.32 -20.48
N PHE A 140 1.63 18.42 -20.02
CA PHE A 140 1.58 18.92 -18.66
C PHE A 140 1.18 20.40 -18.67
N PRO A 141 0.01 20.77 -19.21
CA PRO A 141 -0.41 22.17 -19.32
C PRO A 141 -0.55 22.86 -17.95
N SER A 142 -0.84 22.12 -16.87
CA SER A 142 -0.88 22.66 -15.50
C SER A 142 0.51 22.82 -14.86
N GLY A 143 1.55 22.25 -15.48
CA GLY A 143 2.92 22.21 -14.97
C GLY A 143 3.15 21.16 -13.88
N MET A 144 4.42 20.79 -13.68
CA MET A 144 4.79 19.71 -12.75
C MET A 144 4.36 19.99 -11.31
N LYS A 145 4.43 21.24 -10.85
CA LYS A 145 4.09 21.60 -9.46
C LYS A 145 2.63 21.27 -9.14
N THR A 146 1.70 21.66 -10.01
CA THR A 146 0.27 21.40 -9.82
C THR A 146 0.00 19.89 -9.78
N LEU A 147 0.62 19.14 -10.69
CA LEU A 147 0.54 17.68 -10.72
C LEU A 147 1.08 17.05 -9.42
N THR A 148 2.28 17.44 -8.98
CA THR A 148 2.89 16.89 -7.77
C THR A 148 2.13 17.27 -6.50
N ASP A 149 1.61 18.50 -6.41
CA ASP A 149 0.78 18.93 -5.28
C ASP A 149 -0.50 18.08 -5.19
N GLY A 150 -1.11 17.75 -6.33
CA GLY A 150 -2.27 16.86 -6.41
C GLY A 150 -1.97 15.43 -5.96
N ILE A 151 -0.81 14.88 -6.36
CA ILE A 151 -0.35 13.55 -5.92
C ILE A 151 -0.05 13.55 -4.41
N HIS A 152 0.63 14.59 -3.90
CA HIS A 152 0.89 14.75 -2.47
C HIS A 152 -0.39 14.86 -1.64
N ALA A 153 -1.45 15.48 -2.17
CA ALA A 153 -2.75 15.52 -1.50
C ALA A 153 -3.39 14.14 -1.34
N LEU A 154 -2.96 13.12 -2.11
CA LEU A 154 -3.37 11.73 -1.94
C LEU A 154 -2.55 11.00 -0.86
N GLY A 155 -1.51 11.62 -0.30
CA GLY A 155 -0.62 11.03 0.70
C GLY A 155 0.56 10.24 0.13
N MET A 156 0.83 10.40 -1.16
CA MET A 156 2.02 9.88 -1.87
C MET A 156 3.09 10.96 -2.01
#